data_AF-A0A7M4FSR8-F1
#
_entry.id   AF-A0A7M4FSR8-F1
#
_cell.length_a   1.000
_cell.length_b   1.000
_cell.length_c   1.000
_cell.angle_alpha   90.00
_cell.angle_beta   90.00
_cell.angle_gamma   90.00
#
_symmetry.space_group_name_H-M   'P 1'
#
loop_
_entity.id
_entity.type
_entity.pdbx_description
1 polymer ?
#
loop_
_entity_poly.entity_id
_entity_poly.type
_entity_poly.pdbx_seq_one_letter_code
_entity_poly.pdbx_strand_id
1 'polypeptide(L)'
;APPAALPAGSSAIARGGFRNLSRLELASNGIVYLPPGLFSGLAGLRHLDLRNNSLVDIKSTTFAGLDLERLDLTANALKTLRAEALAELGRQPRLQLFLRDNPFVCSCDIEDLAGWLNRSRQAADAEQLTCAFPQALQNTSLLALAGAQLGCHSSPHGERALQTSYALLGAVLGLLGVAFLFVLYLNRRGLKGWVSGTRGACRSLLEERRYRYEMRAESRAARVSALAM
;
A
#
# COMPACT_ATOMS: atom_id res chain seq x y z
N ALA A 1 26.76 14.55 -8.25
CA ALA A 1 27.69 13.64 -7.56
C ALA A 1 27.22 12.20 -7.81
N PRO A 2 28.05 11.32 -8.39
CA PRO A 2 27.66 9.92 -8.55
C PRO A 2 27.60 9.25 -7.16
N PRO A 3 26.66 8.32 -6.92
CA PRO A 3 26.57 7.64 -5.63
C PRO A 3 27.78 6.72 -5.44
N ALA A 4 28.26 6.71 -4.19
CA ALA A 4 29.47 6.04 -3.74
C ALA A 4 29.61 4.61 -4.29
N ALA A 5 30.80 4.32 -4.82
CA ALA A 5 31.20 2.98 -5.19
C ALA A 5 31.04 2.04 -3.99
N LEU A 6 30.21 1.00 -4.15
CA LEU A 6 30.10 -0.12 -3.22
C LEU A 6 31.49 -0.74 -2.98
N PRO A 7 31.79 -1.20 -1.76
CA PRO A 7 33.11 -1.75 -1.43
C PRO A 7 33.48 -2.89 -2.37
N ALA A 8 34.75 -2.95 -2.77
CA ALA A 8 35.25 -3.87 -3.80
C ALA A 8 34.91 -5.36 -3.55
N GLY A 9 34.68 -5.76 -2.29
CA GLY A 9 34.25 -7.11 -1.91
C GLY A 9 32.85 -7.50 -2.38
N SER A 10 31.87 -6.59 -2.39
CA SER A 10 30.50 -6.91 -2.86
C SER A 10 30.44 -7.10 -4.37
N SER A 11 31.39 -6.52 -5.12
CA SER A 11 31.45 -6.65 -6.58
C SER A 11 32.01 -8.01 -7.03
N ALA A 12 32.88 -8.65 -6.25
CA ALA A 12 33.44 -9.96 -6.58
C ALA A 12 32.42 -11.11 -6.40
N ILE A 13 31.63 -11.04 -5.32
CA ILE A 13 30.59 -12.04 -5.00
C ILE A 13 29.48 -12.01 -6.05
N ALA A 14 29.03 -10.80 -6.43
CA ALA A 14 28.00 -10.61 -7.44
C ALA A 14 28.45 -11.02 -8.86
N ARG A 15 29.74 -10.94 -9.19
CA ARG A 15 30.29 -11.28 -10.52
C ARG A 15 30.55 -12.77 -10.74
N GLY A 16 30.26 -13.63 -9.76
CA GLY A 16 30.28 -15.08 -9.95
C GLY A 16 31.67 -15.72 -10.05
N GLY A 17 32.68 -15.11 -9.42
CA GLY A 17 34.05 -15.65 -9.38
C GLY A 17 34.22 -16.89 -8.49
N PHE A 18 33.20 -17.25 -7.69
CA PHE A 18 33.30 -18.27 -6.64
C PHE A 18 32.31 -19.43 -6.82
N ARG A 19 32.30 -20.04 -8.01
CA ARG A 19 31.34 -21.11 -8.36
C ARG A 19 31.47 -22.39 -7.53
N ASN A 20 32.66 -22.66 -6.97
CA ASN A 20 32.91 -23.83 -6.12
C ASN A 20 32.78 -23.55 -4.62
N LEU A 21 32.45 -22.31 -4.24
CA LEU A 21 32.32 -21.95 -2.83
C LEU A 21 31.04 -22.58 -2.27
N SER A 22 31.20 -23.57 -1.40
CA SER A 22 30.09 -24.32 -0.81
C SER A 22 29.68 -23.82 0.57
N ARG A 23 30.57 -23.11 1.26
CA ARG A 23 30.36 -22.55 2.60
C ARG A 23 30.83 -21.10 2.65
N LEU A 24 29.99 -20.23 3.19
CA LEU A 24 30.28 -18.82 3.41
C LEU A 24 29.94 -18.46 4.86
N GLU A 25 30.94 -18.03 5.60
CA GLU A 25 30.82 -17.65 7.01
C GLU A 25 30.91 -16.12 7.12
N LEU A 26 29.81 -15.51 7.53
CA LEU A 26 29.65 -14.06 7.72
C LEU A 26 29.13 -13.74 9.12
N ALA A 27 29.32 -14.65 10.09
CA ALA A 27 28.91 -14.42 11.46
C ALA A 27 29.66 -13.24 12.10
N SER A 28 28.98 -12.50 12.98
CA SER A 28 29.58 -11.40 13.77
C SER A 28 30.18 -10.25 12.95
N ASN A 29 29.54 -9.88 11.83
CA ASN A 29 30.02 -8.80 10.94
C ASN A 29 29.19 -7.50 11.00
N GLY A 30 28.21 -7.40 11.91
CA GLY A 30 27.37 -6.21 12.03
C GLY A 30 26.54 -5.90 10.78
N ILE A 31 26.21 -6.91 9.98
CA ILE A 31 25.46 -6.74 8.74
C ILE A 31 24.02 -6.36 9.07
N VAL A 32 23.57 -5.20 8.57
CA VAL A 32 22.21 -4.69 8.81
C VAL A 32 21.27 -5.02 7.65
N TYR A 33 21.78 -5.01 6.42
CA TYR A 33 21.01 -5.29 5.22
C TYR A 33 21.81 -6.12 4.22
N LEU A 34 21.13 -7.00 3.50
CA LEU A 34 21.68 -7.77 2.39
C LEU A 34 21.09 -7.21 1.08
N PRO A 35 21.91 -6.64 0.18
CA PRO A 35 21.41 -6.14 -1.09
C PRO A 35 20.88 -7.30 -1.96
N PRO A 36 19.83 -7.05 -2.76
CA PRO A 36 19.30 -8.04 -3.69
C PRO A 36 20.40 -8.59 -4.61
N GLY A 37 20.40 -9.91 -4.82
CA GLY A 37 21.35 -10.55 -5.72
C GLY A 37 22.80 -10.58 -5.25
N LEU A 38 23.11 -10.19 -4.01
CA LEU A 38 24.47 -10.26 -3.46
C LEU A 38 25.12 -11.63 -3.69
N PHE A 39 24.35 -12.70 -3.48
CA PHE A 39 24.82 -14.08 -3.58
C PHE A 39 24.54 -14.75 -4.92
N SER A 40 23.95 -14.04 -5.89
CA SER A 40 23.54 -14.60 -7.19
C SER A 40 24.68 -15.27 -7.98
N GLY A 41 25.93 -14.83 -7.76
CA GLY A 41 27.12 -15.42 -8.37
C GLY A 41 27.63 -16.70 -7.67
N LEU A 42 27.06 -17.08 -6.52
CA LEU A 42 27.52 -18.20 -5.68
C LEU A 42 26.69 -19.48 -5.90
N ALA A 43 26.59 -19.94 -7.15
CA ALA A 43 25.75 -21.09 -7.49
C ALA A 43 26.08 -22.40 -6.74
N GLY A 44 27.33 -22.56 -6.27
CA GLY A 44 27.76 -23.72 -5.49
C GLY A 44 27.47 -23.64 -3.99
N LEU A 45 26.95 -22.51 -3.49
CA LEU A 45 26.79 -22.27 -2.06
C LEU A 45 25.71 -23.15 -1.46
N ARG A 46 26.08 -23.89 -0.40
CA ARG A 46 25.19 -24.79 0.36
C ARG A 46 25.00 -24.33 1.79
N HIS A 47 26.01 -23.70 2.37
CA HIS A 47 26.03 -23.31 3.77
C HIS A 47 26.30 -21.81 3.90
N LEU A 48 25.35 -21.08 4.49
CA LEU A 48 25.48 -19.65 4.75
C LEU A 48 25.27 -19.39 6.25
N ASP A 49 26.31 -18.89 6.89
CA ASP A 49 26.28 -18.49 8.29
C ASP A 49 26.22 -16.97 8.40
N LEU A 50 25.11 -16.45 8.90
CA LEU A 50 24.85 -15.03 9.13
C LEU A 50 24.55 -14.75 10.61
N ARG A 51 25.02 -15.62 11.52
CA ARG A 51 24.77 -15.47 12.95
C ARG A 51 25.32 -14.19 13.53
N ASN A 52 24.69 -13.71 14.60
CA ASN A 52 25.19 -12.57 15.38
C ASN A 52 25.43 -11.32 14.50
N ASN A 53 24.48 -11.03 13.61
CA ASN A 53 24.46 -9.81 12.82
C ASN A 53 23.29 -8.93 13.27
N SER A 54 22.93 -7.91 12.49
CA SER A 54 21.85 -6.99 12.83
C SER A 54 20.79 -6.94 11.72
N LEU A 55 20.56 -8.07 11.07
CA LEU A 55 19.59 -8.17 9.97
C LEU A 55 18.18 -7.94 10.51
N VAL A 56 17.50 -6.95 9.92
CA VAL A 56 16.13 -6.56 10.33
C VAL A 56 15.07 -7.16 9.42
N ASP A 57 15.43 -7.44 8.17
CA ASP A 57 14.51 -7.95 7.15
C ASP A 57 15.24 -8.83 6.12
N ILE A 58 14.52 -9.80 5.57
CA ILE A 58 14.98 -10.69 4.51
C ILE A 58 13.99 -10.58 3.36
N LYS A 59 14.48 -10.12 2.21
CA LYS A 59 13.66 -10.02 0.99
C LYS A 59 13.66 -11.35 0.23
N SER A 60 12.59 -11.63 -0.51
CA SER A 60 12.48 -12.79 -1.41
C SER A 60 13.66 -12.91 -2.39
N THR A 61 14.17 -11.78 -2.87
CA THR A 61 15.31 -11.73 -3.82
C THR A 61 16.68 -11.94 -3.18
N THR A 62 16.78 -12.04 -1.86
CA THR A 62 18.08 -12.10 -1.15
C THR A 62 18.82 -13.40 -1.45
N PHE A 63 18.08 -14.52 -1.46
CA PHE A 63 18.61 -15.87 -1.68
C PHE A 63 18.12 -16.51 -2.98
N ALA A 64 17.53 -15.70 -3.87
CA ALA A 64 17.02 -16.17 -5.14
C ALA A 64 18.13 -16.81 -5.99
N GLY A 65 17.84 -17.99 -6.53
CA GLY A 65 18.77 -18.76 -7.37
C GLY A 65 19.85 -19.52 -6.62
N LEU A 66 19.87 -19.49 -5.28
CA LEU A 66 20.70 -20.39 -4.48
C LEU A 66 19.99 -21.73 -4.26
N ASP A 67 20.74 -22.75 -3.83
CA ASP A 67 20.21 -24.05 -3.40
C ASP A 67 20.87 -24.44 -2.07
N LEU A 68 20.48 -23.73 -1.02
CA LEU A 68 21.07 -23.83 0.31
C LEU A 68 20.57 -25.09 1.05
N GLU A 69 21.47 -25.73 1.79
CA GLU A 69 21.19 -26.81 2.72
C GLU A 69 21.14 -26.31 4.16
N ARG A 70 21.89 -25.26 4.49
CA ARG A 70 21.89 -24.62 5.80
C ARG A 70 21.96 -23.10 5.69
N LEU A 71 21.02 -22.43 6.33
CA LEU A 71 21.01 -20.98 6.52
C LEU A 71 20.85 -20.68 8.02
N ASP A 72 21.85 -20.03 8.59
CA ASP A 72 21.83 -19.66 10.00
C ASP A 72 21.65 -18.15 10.16
N LEU A 73 20.48 -17.75 10.70
CA LEU A 73 20.11 -16.38 11.00
C LEU A 73 19.99 -16.15 12.52
N THR A 74 20.54 -17.04 13.33
CA THR A 74 20.49 -16.94 14.80
C THR A 74 21.10 -15.63 15.29
N ALA A 75 20.52 -15.04 16.34
CA ALA A 75 20.99 -13.79 16.94
C ALA A 75 21.07 -12.64 15.92
N ASN A 76 19.94 -12.34 15.28
CA ASN A 76 19.75 -11.17 14.43
C ASN A 76 18.63 -10.28 15.00
N ALA A 77 18.20 -9.27 14.24
CA ALA A 77 17.16 -8.33 14.64
C ALA A 77 15.83 -8.56 13.87
N LEU A 78 15.58 -9.79 13.44
CA LEU A 78 14.38 -10.13 12.66
C LEU A 78 13.13 -10.08 13.53
N LYS A 79 12.12 -9.34 13.06
CA LYS A 79 10.83 -9.22 13.75
C LYS A 79 9.79 -10.20 13.22
N THR A 80 9.86 -10.51 11.92
CA THR A 80 9.03 -11.49 11.21
C THR A 80 9.73 -11.85 9.90
N LEU A 81 9.21 -12.85 9.19
CA LEU A 81 9.55 -13.13 7.79
C LEU A 81 8.26 -13.06 6.97
N ARG A 82 8.25 -12.25 5.92
CA ARG A 82 7.06 -12.08 5.06
C ARG A 82 6.82 -13.31 4.19
N ALA A 83 5.58 -13.49 3.75
CA ALA A 83 5.15 -14.58 2.88
C ALA A 83 6.06 -14.78 1.67
N GLU A 84 6.52 -13.71 1.01
CA GLU A 84 7.34 -13.82 -0.21
C GLU A 84 8.73 -14.39 0.08
N ALA A 85 9.33 -14.02 1.22
CA ALA A 85 10.62 -14.57 1.62
C ALA A 85 10.48 -16.04 2.03
N LEU A 86 9.41 -16.37 2.75
CA LEU A 86 9.10 -17.75 3.16
C LEU A 86 8.79 -18.65 1.96
N ALA A 87 8.13 -18.12 0.93
CA ALA A 87 7.85 -18.85 -0.30
C ALA A 87 9.15 -19.23 -1.04
N GLU A 88 10.09 -18.29 -1.16
CA GLU A 88 11.40 -18.55 -1.78
C GLU A 88 12.23 -19.57 -0.99
N LEU A 89 12.32 -19.41 0.33
CA LEU A 89 12.98 -20.40 1.20
C LEU A 89 12.28 -21.77 1.13
N GLY A 90 10.95 -21.77 1.01
CA GLY A 90 10.12 -22.97 0.85
C GLY A 90 10.37 -23.73 -0.45
N ARG A 91 10.95 -23.11 -1.49
CA ARG A 91 11.33 -23.80 -2.73
C ARG A 91 12.51 -24.76 -2.55
N GLN A 92 13.27 -24.63 -1.47
CA GLN A 92 14.49 -25.40 -1.20
C GLN A 92 14.21 -26.52 -0.18
N PRO A 93 13.79 -27.73 -0.60
CA PRO A 93 13.29 -28.76 0.32
C PRO A 93 14.33 -29.30 1.31
N ARG A 94 15.62 -29.13 1.02
CA ARG A 94 16.75 -29.59 1.87
C ARG A 94 17.23 -28.52 2.85
N LEU A 95 16.71 -27.30 2.77
CA LEU A 95 17.14 -26.20 3.60
C LEU A 95 16.80 -26.44 5.07
N GLN A 96 17.81 -26.37 5.93
CA GLN A 96 17.67 -26.17 7.36
C GLN A 96 17.90 -24.71 7.72
N LEU A 97 16.86 -24.09 8.27
CA LEU A 97 16.83 -22.70 8.70
C LEU A 97 16.95 -22.64 10.23
N PHE A 98 17.79 -21.73 10.72
CA PHE A 98 17.94 -21.42 12.14
C PHE A 98 17.59 -19.95 12.39
N LEU A 99 16.71 -19.69 13.34
CA LEU A 99 16.06 -18.41 13.59
C LEU A 99 16.05 -17.97 15.06
N ARG A 100 16.61 -18.78 15.97
CA ARG A 100 16.66 -18.48 17.39
C ARG A 100 17.26 -17.10 17.69
N ASP A 101 16.93 -16.55 18.85
CA ASP A 101 17.50 -15.31 19.37
C ASP A 101 17.21 -14.10 18.47
N ASN A 102 16.08 -14.14 17.75
CA ASN A 102 15.54 -13.01 17.02
C ASN A 102 14.34 -12.41 17.79
N PRO A 103 14.19 -11.07 17.82
CA PRO A 103 13.14 -10.39 18.56
C PRO A 103 11.79 -10.42 17.81
N PHE A 104 11.18 -11.60 17.69
CA PHE A 104 9.93 -11.77 16.96
C PHE A 104 8.78 -10.94 17.56
N VAL A 105 8.09 -10.21 16.69
CA VAL A 105 6.93 -9.38 17.05
C VAL A 105 5.68 -10.14 16.65
N CYS A 106 5.03 -10.75 17.62
CA CYS A 106 3.82 -11.55 17.48
C CYS A 106 2.59 -10.65 17.36
N SER A 107 2.46 -10.07 16.18
CA SER A 107 1.32 -9.27 15.70
C SER A 107 0.71 -9.95 14.47
N CYS A 108 -0.13 -9.26 13.70
CA CYS A 108 -0.73 -9.84 12.49
C CYS A 108 0.29 -10.21 11.41
N ASP A 109 1.40 -9.49 11.32
CA ASP A 109 2.46 -9.77 10.35
C ASP A 109 3.22 -11.08 10.65
N ILE A 110 3.00 -11.71 11.82
CA ILE A 110 3.65 -12.97 12.19
C ILE A 110 2.88 -14.19 11.67
N GLU A 111 1.63 -14.02 11.23
CA GLU A 111 0.74 -15.14 10.87
C GLU A 111 1.32 -15.99 9.74
N ASP A 112 1.98 -15.37 8.77
CA ASP A 112 2.66 -16.07 7.68
C ASP A 112 3.79 -16.97 8.19
N LEU A 113 4.63 -16.42 9.07
CA LEU A 113 5.74 -17.16 9.68
C LEU A 113 5.22 -18.27 10.58
N ALA A 114 4.25 -17.99 11.46
CA ALA A 114 3.65 -19.00 12.33
C ALA A 114 2.98 -20.13 11.54
N GLY A 115 2.22 -19.77 10.49
CA GLY A 115 1.59 -20.73 9.59
C GLY A 115 2.61 -21.54 8.79
N TRP A 116 3.70 -20.93 8.36
CA TRP A 116 4.80 -21.62 7.68
C TRP A 116 5.53 -22.58 8.62
N LEU A 117 5.85 -22.18 9.85
CA LEU A 117 6.50 -23.03 10.86
C LEU A 117 5.64 -24.25 11.21
N ASN A 118 4.31 -24.11 11.22
CA ASN A 118 3.40 -25.23 11.48
C ASN A 118 3.32 -26.22 10.31
N ARG A 119 3.49 -25.76 9.06
CA ARG A 119 3.40 -26.60 7.86
C ARG A 119 4.75 -27.16 7.41
N SER A 120 5.83 -26.45 7.67
CA SER A 120 7.18 -26.76 7.19
C SER A 120 8.03 -27.40 8.29
N ARG A 121 8.94 -28.30 7.90
CA ARG A 121 9.99 -28.85 8.77
C ARG A 121 11.37 -28.21 8.51
N GLN A 122 11.44 -27.16 7.71
CA GLN A 122 12.70 -26.52 7.32
C GLN A 122 13.33 -25.73 8.48
N ALA A 123 12.54 -25.13 9.36
CA ALA A 123 13.07 -24.48 10.57
C ALA A 123 13.47 -25.55 11.60
N ALA A 124 14.77 -25.77 11.76
CA ALA A 124 15.32 -26.81 12.63
C ALA A 124 15.11 -26.49 14.12
N ASP A 125 14.97 -25.21 14.46
CA ASP A 125 14.78 -24.69 15.81
C ASP A 125 13.37 -24.15 16.07
N ALA A 126 12.39 -24.53 15.23
CA ALA A 126 11.00 -24.04 15.29
C ALA A 126 10.36 -24.10 16.68
N GLU A 127 10.61 -25.18 17.44
CA GLU A 127 10.07 -25.39 18.79
C GLU A 127 10.56 -24.37 19.82
N GLN A 128 11.68 -23.70 19.53
CA GLN A 128 12.39 -22.84 20.47
C GLN A 128 12.18 -21.36 20.12
N LEU A 129 11.43 -21.08 19.06
CA LEU A 129 11.11 -19.72 18.64
C LEU A 129 9.96 -19.18 19.49
N THR A 130 10.20 -18.05 20.15
CA THR A 130 9.24 -17.40 21.03
C THR A 130 9.03 -15.94 20.67
N CYS A 131 7.91 -15.39 21.08
CA CYS A 131 7.60 -13.97 20.93
C CYS A 131 8.42 -13.12 21.89
N ALA A 132 9.06 -12.08 21.36
CA ALA A 132 9.67 -11.02 22.17
C ALA A 132 8.65 -9.92 22.51
N PHE A 133 7.76 -9.61 21.56
CA PHE A 133 6.72 -8.58 21.69
C PHE A 133 5.39 -9.06 21.09
N PRO A 134 4.24 -8.50 21.48
CA PRO A 134 4.03 -7.54 22.60
C PRO A 134 4.23 -8.21 23.97
N GLN A 135 4.32 -7.42 25.04
CA GLN A 135 4.55 -7.92 26.41
C GLN A 135 3.52 -8.97 26.86
N ALA A 136 2.28 -8.87 26.38
CA ALA A 136 1.22 -9.83 26.68
C ALA A 136 1.48 -11.24 26.12
N LEU A 137 2.27 -11.36 25.05
CA LEU A 137 2.61 -12.62 24.40
C LEU A 137 4.09 -13.00 24.60
N GLN A 138 4.84 -12.26 25.42
CA GLN A 138 6.26 -12.51 25.62
C GLN A 138 6.51 -13.95 26.08
N ASN A 139 7.54 -14.60 25.51
CA ASN A 139 7.91 -16.00 25.74
C ASN A 139 6.88 -17.04 25.29
N THR A 140 5.84 -16.63 24.55
CA THR A 140 4.89 -17.58 23.93
C THR A 140 5.53 -18.22 22.71
N SER A 141 5.38 -19.53 22.53
CA SER A 141 5.89 -20.25 21.37
C SER A 141 5.17 -19.82 20.08
N LEU A 142 5.94 -19.57 19.02
CA LEU A 142 5.40 -19.22 17.70
C LEU A 142 4.55 -20.34 17.07
N LEU A 143 4.85 -21.60 17.39
CA LEU A 143 4.04 -22.75 16.93
C LEU A 143 2.65 -22.77 17.59
N ALA A 144 2.54 -22.31 18.84
CA ALA A 144 1.27 -22.23 19.54
C ALA A 144 0.35 -21.14 18.93
N LEU A 145 0.93 -20.14 18.27
CA LEU A 145 0.17 -19.06 17.64
C LEU A 145 -0.53 -19.48 16.34
N ALA A 146 -0.04 -20.53 15.66
CA ALA A 146 -0.62 -21.00 14.40
C ALA A 146 -2.07 -21.51 14.55
N GLY A 147 -2.55 -21.73 15.79
CA GLY A 147 -3.93 -22.05 16.11
C GLY A 147 -4.67 -20.97 16.92
N ALA A 148 -3.98 -19.94 17.40
CA ALA A 148 -4.58 -18.83 18.11
C ALA A 148 -5.04 -17.79 17.09
N GLN A 149 -6.35 -17.53 17.02
CA GLN A 149 -6.87 -16.41 16.23
C GLN A 149 -6.30 -15.11 16.83
N LEU A 150 -5.23 -14.58 16.24
CA LEU A 150 -4.57 -13.32 16.63
C LEU A 150 -5.48 -12.09 16.43
N GLY A 151 -6.78 -12.27 16.19
CA GLY A 151 -7.77 -11.21 16.05
C GLY A 151 -7.54 -10.30 14.83
N CYS A 152 -6.69 -10.73 13.89
CA CYS A 152 -6.22 -9.90 12.78
C CYS A 152 -7.28 -9.68 11.69
N HIS A 153 -8.29 -10.55 11.63
CA HIS A 153 -9.51 -10.33 10.84
C HIS A 153 -10.57 -9.48 11.55
N SER A 154 -10.24 -8.90 12.71
CA SER A 154 -11.09 -7.97 13.44
C SER A 154 -10.36 -6.67 13.76
N SER A 155 -9.92 -5.96 12.73
CA SER A 155 -9.87 -4.49 12.80
C SER A 155 -10.86 -3.88 11.82
N PRO A 156 -12.11 -3.67 12.25
CA PRO A 156 -13.05 -2.82 11.56
C PRO A 156 -12.82 -1.33 11.90
N HIS A 157 -11.79 -0.97 12.67
CA HIS A 157 -11.66 0.38 13.23
C HIS A 157 -10.96 1.39 12.31
N GLY A 158 -10.26 0.95 11.26
CA GLY A 158 -9.73 1.83 10.22
C GLY A 158 -10.76 2.19 9.15
N GLU A 159 -11.62 1.24 8.76
CA GLU A 159 -12.60 1.42 7.70
C GLU A 159 -13.98 1.87 8.21
N ARG A 160 -14.43 1.44 9.39
CA ARG A 160 -15.72 1.89 9.94
C ARG A 160 -15.73 3.36 10.32
N ALA A 161 -14.60 3.96 10.71
CA ALA A 161 -14.54 5.38 11.06
C ALA A 161 -14.73 6.30 9.84
N LEU A 162 -14.18 5.91 8.68
CA LEU A 162 -14.41 6.61 7.41
C LEU A 162 -15.83 6.35 6.89
N GLN A 163 -16.31 5.10 6.98
CA GLN A 163 -17.63 4.73 6.47
C GLN A 163 -18.79 5.36 7.25
N THR A 164 -18.69 5.49 8.59
CA THR A 164 -19.70 6.23 9.38
C THR A 164 -19.68 7.72 9.08
N SER A 165 -18.51 8.31 8.82
CA SER A 165 -18.38 9.71 8.39
C SER A 165 -19.10 9.97 7.06
N TYR A 166 -18.92 9.12 6.05
CA TYR A 166 -19.60 9.28 4.75
C TYR A 166 -21.10 9.01 4.82
N ALA A 167 -21.54 8.05 5.64
CA ALA A 167 -22.97 7.78 5.82
C ALA A 167 -23.70 8.97 6.46
N LEU A 168 -23.09 9.61 7.47
CA LEU A 168 -23.62 10.83 8.07
C LEU A 168 -23.64 12.00 7.08
N LEU A 169 -22.58 12.18 6.30
CA LEU A 169 -22.51 13.21 5.28
C LEU A 169 -23.58 13.01 4.19
N GLY A 170 -23.79 11.76 3.76
CA GLY A 170 -24.86 11.39 2.82
C GLY A 170 -26.26 11.65 3.38
N ALA A 171 -26.50 11.33 4.66
CA ALA A 171 -27.77 11.61 5.33
C ALA A 171 -28.04 13.12 5.45
N VAL A 172 -27.03 13.91 5.83
CA VAL A 172 -27.14 15.38 5.93
C VAL A 172 -27.44 16.00 4.57
N LEU A 173 -26.69 15.61 3.53
CA LEU A 173 -26.93 16.11 2.16
C LEU A 173 -28.32 15.69 1.64
N GLY A 174 -28.77 14.47 1.95
CA GLY A 174 -30.10 14.00 1.63
C GLY A 174 -31.20 14.83 2.30
N LEU A 175 -31.07 15.12 3.60
CA LEU A 175 -32.01 15.95 4.34
C LEU A 175 -32.05 17.39 3.83
N LEU A 176 -30.89 17.98 3.51
CA LEU A 176 -30.82 19.31 2.88
C LEU A 176 -31.52 19.32 1.52
N GLY A 177 -31.32 18.28 0.71
CA GLY A 177 -31.99 18.12 -0.59
C GLY A 177 -33.52 18.01 -0.45
N VAL A 178 -34.00 17.19 0.49
CA VAL A 178 -35.44 17.04 0.77
C VAL A 178 -36.04 18.35 1.27
N ALA A 179 -35.38 19.05 2.19
CA ALA A 179 -35.83 20.35 2.68
C ALA A 179 -35.89 21.39 1.55
N PHE A 180 -34.88 21.44 0.68
CA PHE A 180 -34.87 22.33 -0.48
C PHE A 180 -36.02 22.05 -1.44
N LEU A 181 -36.23 20.77 -1.79
CA LEU A 181 -37.36 20.36 -2.63
C LEU A 181 -38.71 20.67 -1.97
N PHE A 182 -38.83 20.51 -0.66
CA PHE A 182 -40.02 20.85 0.09
C PHE A 182 -40.32 22.36 0.04
N VAL A 183 -39.30 23.21 0.23
CA VAL A 183 -39.44 24.67 0.08
C VAL A 183 -39.86 25.04 -1.35
N LEU A 184 -39.25 24.43 -2.37
CA LEU A 184 -39.65 24.63 -3.76
C LEU A 184 -41.09 24.16 -4.01
N TYR A 185 -41.50 23.06 -3.39
CA TYR A 185 -42.85 22.53 -3.49
C TYR A 185 -43.88 23.47 -2.86
N LEU A 186 -43.61 23.97 -1.65
CA LEU A 186 -44.47 24.96 -0.99
C LEU A 186 -44.53 26.27 -1.79
N ASN A 187 -43.41 26.70 -2.35
CA ASN A 187 -43.34 27.91 -3.17
C ASN A 187 -43.66 27.68 -4.65
N ARG A 188 -44.18 26.50 -5.05
CA ARG A 188 -44.36 26.16 -6.48
C ARG A 188 -45.30 27.09 -7.22
N ARG A 189 -46.30 27.65 -6.53
CA ARG A 189 -47.28 28.58 -7.12
C ARG A 189 -46.65 29.96 -7.32
N GLY A 190 -45.92 30.45 -6.31
CA GLY A 190 -45.18 31.71 -6.39
C GLY A 190 -44.08 31.65 -7.46
N LEU A 191 -43.33 30.55 -7.51
CA LEU A 191 -42.27 30.35 -8.50
C LEU A 191 -42.81 30.27 -9.92
N LYS A 192 -43.93 29.57 -10.15
CA LYS A 192 -44.59 29.56 -11.47
C LYS A 192 -45.07 30.94 -11.89
N GLY A 193 -45.63 31.72 -10.96
CA GLY A 193 -46.04 33.10 -11.22
C GLY A 193 -44.85 34.04 -11.51
N TRP A 194 -43.75 33.87 -10.78
CA TRP A 194 -42.52 34.62 -11.02
C TRP A 194 -41.88 34.28 -12.37
N VAL A 195 -41.81 33.00 -12.75
CA VAL A 195 -41.29 32.56 -14.05
C VAL A 195 -42.15 33.06 -15.20
N SER A 196 -43.48 32.98 -15.08
CA SER A 196 -44.36 33.50 -16.13
C SER A 196 -44.28 35.02 -16.25
N GLY A 197 -44.23 35.73 -15.12
CA GLY A 197 -44.10 37.19 -15.07
C GLY A 197 -42.77 37.69 -15.64
N THR A 198 -41.65 37.07 -15.26
CA THR A 198 -40.32 37.41 -15.81
C THR A 198 -40.21 37.10 -17.31
N ARG A 199 -40.79 35.99 -17.78
CA ARG A 199 -40.85 35.67 -19.21
C ARG A 199 -41.71 36.68 -19.97
N GLY A 200 -42.81 37.14 -19.37
CA GLY A 200 -43.63 38.23 -19.89
C GLY A 200 -42.84 39.54 -20.03
N ALA A 201 -42.21 39.98 -18.94
CA ALA A 201 -41.41 41.21 -18.93
C ALA A 201 -40.23 41.16 -19.93
N CYS A 202 -39.56 40.01 -20.05
CA CYS A 202 -38.49 39.80 -21.01
C CYS A 202 -38.99 39.90 -22.46
N ARG A 203 -40.14 39.28 -22.78
CA ARG A 203 -40.74 39.37 -24.12
C ARG A 203 -41.08 40.82 -24.48
N SER A 204 -41.69 41.58 -23.57
CA SER A 204 -42.01 42.99 -23.81
C SER A 204 -40.77 43.84 -24.08
N LEU A 205 -39.68 43.63 -23.31
CA LEU A 205 -38.42 44.34 -23.53
C LEU A 205 -37.76 43.98 -24.87
N LEU A 206 -37.87 42.73 -25.31
CA LEU A 206 -37.37 42.29 -26.62
C LEU A 206 -38.16 42.90 -27.77
N GLU A 207 -39.49 42.94 -27.66
CA GLU A 207 -40.38 43.56 -28.66
C GLU A 207 -40.12 45.07 -28.77
N GLU A 208 -39.96 45.76 -27.64
CA GLU A 208 -39.66 47.20 -27.63
C GLU A 208 -38.29 47.51 -28.25
N ARG A 209 -37.27 46.69 -27.94
CA ARG A 209 -35.95 46.82 -28.59
C ARG A 209 -36.06 46.58 -30.09
N ARG A 210 -36.78 45.55 -30.52
CA ARG A 210 -36.99 45.22 -31.93
C ARG A 210 -37.64 46.38 -32.69
N TYR A 211 -38.72 46.94 -32.17
CA TYR A 211 -39.39 48.10 -32.77
C TYR A 211 -38.44 49.31 -32.89
N ARG A 212 -37.64 49.58 -31.86
CA ARG A 212 -36.62 50.65 -31.91
C ARG A 212 -35.54 50.42 -32.96
N TYR A 213 -35.18 49.17 -33.27
CA TYR A 213 -34.24 48.87 -34.35
C TYR A 213 -34.85 49.08 -35.73
N GLU A 214 -36.09 48.62 -35.95
CA GLU A 214 -36.81 48.78 -37.22
C GLU A 214 -37.00 50.27 -37.57
N MET A 215 -37.46 51.10 -36.62
CA MET A 215 -37.60 52.55 -36.81
C MET A 215 -36.26 53.27 -37.11
N ARG A 216 -35.16 52.84 -36.49
CA ARG A 216 -33.83 53.37 -36.77
C ARG A 216 -33.29 52.92 -38.13
N ALA A 217 -33.66 51.74 -38.60
CA ALA A 217 -33.29 51.25 -39.92
C ALA A 217 -34.03 52.02 -41.01
N GLU A 218 -35.35 52.24 -40.88
CA GLU A 218 -36.14 53.00 -41.83
C GLU A 218 -35.71 54.47 -41.92
N SER A 219 -35.48 55.13 -40.78
CA SER A 219 -34.99 56.52 -40.76
C SER A 219 -33.57 56.66 -41.34
N ARG A 220 -32.68 55.68 -41.16
CA ARG A 220 -31.38 55.65 -41.85
C ARG A 220 -31.53 55.42 -43.34
N ALA A 221 -32.39 54.49 -43.76
CA ALA A 221 -32.68 54.23 -45.17
C ALA A 221 -33.24 55.48 -45.87
N ALA A 222 -34.17 56.19 -45.23
CA ALA A 222 -34.72 57.45 -45.72
C ALA A 222 -33.68 58.58 -45.80
N ARG A 223 -32.72 58.65 -44.87
CA ARG A 223 -31.60 59.61 -44.95
C ARG A 223 -30.62 59.29 -46.06
N VAL A 224 -30.34 58.01 -46.32
CA VAL A 224 -29.46 57.58 -47.42
C VAL A 224 -30.10 57.87 -48.77
N SER A 225 -31.41 57.61 -48.95
CA SER A 225 -32.11 57.95 -50.19
C SER A 225 -32.20 59.46 -50.43
N ALA A 226 -32.36 60.27 -49.39
CA ALA A 226 -32.35 61.73 -49.50
C ALA A 226 -30.97 62.33 -49.82
N LEU A 227 -29.87 61.61 -49.53
CA LEU A 227 -28.50 62.00 -49.89
C LEU A 227 -28.09 61.51 -51.29
N ALA A 228 -28.87 60.60 -51.89
CA ALA A 228 -28.60 60.00 -53.20
C ALA A 228 -29.39 60.66 -54.36
N MET A 229 -30.16 61.72 -54.07
CA MET A 229 -30.81 62.62 -55.03
C MET A 229 -30.09 63.97 -55.04
#